data_AF-A0A7V9CSP2-F1
#
_entry.id   AF-A0A7V9CSP2-F1
#
_cell.length_a   1.000
_cell.length_b   1.000
_cell.length_c   1.000
_cell.angle_alpha   90.00
_cell.angle_beta   90.00
_cell.angle_gamma   90.00
#
_symmetry.space_group_name_H-M   'P 1'
#
loop_
_entity.id
_entity.type
_entity.pdbx_description
1 polymer ?
#
loop_
_entity_poly.entity_id
_entity_poly.type
_entity_poly.pdbx_seq_one_letter_code
_entity_poly.pdbx_strand_id
1 'polypeptide(L)' 'KVAMVRIHERLRAEGRAARLVLQVHDELLLEVPETEVSRVREVVREEMCTAYPLDPALAVDVGSGEDWNEAKS' A
#
# COMPACT_ATOMS: atom_id res chain seq x y z
N LYS A 1 8.60 -5.75 5.25
CA LYS A 1 9.45 -6.21 4.11
C LYS A 1 8.70 -7.15 3.16
N VAL A 2 8.17 -8.30 3.60
CA VAL A 2 7.38 -9.22 2.73
C VAL A 2 6.25 -8.49 2.00
N ALA A 3 5.45 -7.69 2.72
CA ALA A 3 4.39 -6.86 2.13
C ALA A 3 4.91 -5.98 0.97
N MET A 4 6.07 -5.32 1.13
CA MET A 4 6.63 -4.44 0.10
C MET A 4 6.92 -5.19 -1.20
N VAL A 5 7.45 -6.41 -1.10
CA VAL A 5 7.74 -7.26 -2.26
C VAL A 5 6.45 -7.67 -2.96
N ARG A 6 5.45 -8.16 -2.21
CA ARG A 6 4.18 -8.58 -2.79
C ARG A 6 3.38 -7.44 -3.40
N ILE A 7 3.34 -6.27 -2.75
CA ILE A 7 2.76 -5.06 -3.32
C ILE A 7 3.44 -4.73 -4.65
N HIS A 8 4.77 -4.71 -4.69
CA HIS A 8 5.50 -4.41 -5.91
C HIS A 8 5.19 -5.40 -7.04
N GLU A 9 5.19 -6.70 -6.75
CA GLU A 9 4.86 -7.74 -7.72
C GLU A 9 3.42 -7.61 -8.24
N ARG A 10 2.47 -7.38 -7.33
CA ARG A 10 1.05 -7.29 -7.67
C ARG A 10 0.71 -6.04 -8.47
N LEU A 11 1.30 -4.89 -8.14
CA LEU A 11 1.17 -3.68 -8.93
C LEU A 11 1.68 -3.89 -10.37
N ARG A 12 2.81 -4.58 -10.54
CA ARG A 12 3.36 -4.92 -11.86
C ARG A 12 2.47 -5.90 -12.63
N ALA A 13 1.99 -6.95 -11.97
CA ALA A 13 1.11 -7.95 -12.57
C ALA A 13 -0.22 -7.35 -13.03
N GLU A 14 -0.74 -6.37 -12.31
CA GLU A 14 -1.96 -5.64 -12.64
C GLU A 14 -1.73 -4.46 -13.60
N GLY A 15 -0.50 -4.21 -14.04
CA GLY A 15 -0.17 -3.12 -14.98
C GLY A 15 -0.36 -1.72 -14.39
N ARG A 16 -0.28 -1.56 -13.06
CA ARG A 16 -0.47 -0.29 -12.36
C ARG A 16 0.76 0.59 -12.45
N ALA A 17 0.56 1.90 -12.51
CA ALA A 17 1.64 2.89 -12.55
C ALA A 17 2.05 3.39 -11.15
N ALA A 18 1.35 2.95 -10.09
CA ALA A 18 1.70 3.25 -8.71
C ALA A 18 3.12 2.83 -8.32
N ARG A 19 3.78 3.63 -7.49
CA ARG A 19 5.17 3.44 -7.07
C ARG A 19 5.30 3.55 -5.55
N LEU A 20 5.96 2.57 -4.93
CA LEU A 20 6.39 2.67 -3.54
C LEU A 20 7.60 3.62 -3.46
N VAL A 21 7.42 4.75 -2.77
CA VAL A 21 8.42 5.83 -2.73
C VAL A 21 9.24 5.77 -1.45
N LEU A 22 8.58 5.62 -0.30
CA LEU A 22 9.24 5.60 1.00
C LEU A 22 8.68 4.49 1.88
N GLN A 23 9.55 3.98 2.74
CA GLN A 23 9.18 3.17 3.89
C GLN A 23 9.79 3.81 5.14
N VAL A 24 8.95 4.04 6.15
CA VAL A 24 9.36 4.57 7.45
C VAL A 24 8.72 3.69 8.51
N HIS A 25 9.54 2.87 9.18
CA HIS A 25 9.08 1.95 10.22
C HIS A 25 8.01 0.97 9.72
N ASP A 26 6.75 1.14 10.12
CA ASP A 26 5.59 0.34 9.74
C ASP A 26 4.77 0.95 8.60
N GLU A 27 5.15 2.13 8.11
CA GLU A 27 4.42 2.88 7.09
C GLU A 27 5.05 2.76 5.71
N LEU A 28 4.18 2.76 4.70
CA LEU A 28 4.52 2.79 3.28
C LEU A 28 3.88 4.01 2.63
N LEU A 29 4.67 4.80 1.91
CA LEU A 29 4.20 5.92 1.10
C LEU A 29 4.26 5.54 -0.38
N LEU A 30 3.13 5.67 -1.08
CA LEU A 30 3.02 5.39 -2.50
C LEU A 30 2.59 6.65 -3.26
N GLU A 31 3.19 6.87 -4.43
CA GLU A 31 2.66 7.75 -5.45
C GLU A 31 1.71 6.94 -6.34
N VAL A 32 0.49 7.42 -6.54
CA VAL A 32 -0.57 6.68 -7.23
C VAL A 32 -1.30 7.63 -8.18
N PRO A 33 -1.49 7.27 -9.46
CA PRO A 33 -2.40 8.02 -10.34
C PRO A 33 -3.81 8.04 -9.74
N GLU A 34 -4.50 9.19 -9.81
CA GLU A 34 -5.83 9.36 -9.20
C GLU A 34 -6.82 8.26 -9.63
N THR A 35 -6.77 7.87 -10.90
CA THR A 35 -7.60 6.81 -11.49
C THR A 35 -7.33 5.41 -10.94
N GLU A 36 -6.23 5.20 -10.21
CA GLU A 36 -5.81 3.90 -9.65
C GLU A 36 -5.95 3.83 -8.13
N VAL A 37 -6.23 4.95 -7.44
CA VAL A 37 -6.21 5.05 -5.97
C VAL A 37 -7.04 3.97 -5.30
N SER A 38 -8.29 3.78 -5.73
CA SER A 38 -9.18 2.77 -5.15
C SER A 38 -8.59 1.36 -5.22
N ARG A 39 -8.01 0.99 -6.37
CA ARG A 39 -7.46 -0.35 -6.56
C ARG A 39 -6.14 -0.54 -5.81
N VAL A 40 -5.27 0.45 -5.85
CA VAL A 40 -3.97 0.38 -5.16
C VAL A 40 -4.17 0.33 -3.65
N ARG A 41 -5.17 1.04 -3.12
CA ARG A 41 -5.58 0.96 -1.71
C ARG A 41 -5.93 -0.46 -1.29
N GLU A 42 -6.72 -1.18 -2.08
CA GLU A 42 -7.06 -2.58 -1.82
C GLU A 42 -5.82 -3.48 -1.78
N VAL A 43 -4.98 -3.37 -2.82
CA VAL A 43 -3.73 -4.17 -2.92
C VAL A 43 -2.83 -3.91 -1.72
N VAL A 44 -2.58 -2.65 -1.37
CA VAL A 44 -1.72 -2.30 -0.22
C VAL A 44 -2.29 -2.87 1.07
N ARG A 45 -3.59 -2.71 1.32
CA ARG A 45 -4.23 -3.22 2.53
C ARG A 45 -4.12 -4.74 2.61
N GLU A 46 -4.49 -5.45 1.56
CA GLU A 46 -4.47 -6.92 1.53
C GLU A 46 -3.06 -7.47 1.77
N GLU A 47 -2.07 -6.95 1.05
CA GLU A 47 -0.69 -7.45 1.14
C GLU A 47 -0.01 -7.10 2.47
N MET A 48 -0.38 -5.96 3.10
CA MET A 48 0.11 -5.61 4.43
C MET A 48 -0.57 -6.46 5.52
N CYS A 49 -1.89 -6.63 5.47
CA CYS A 49 -2.65 -7.44 6.45
C CYS A 49 -2.23 -8.93 6.43
N THR A 50 -1.89 -9.46 5.25
CA THR A 50 -1.59 -10.89 5.04
C THR A 50 -0.09 -11.19 4.88
N ALA A 51 0.77 -10.23 5.22
CA ALA A 51 2.22 -10.37 5.12
C ALA A 51 2.76 -11.55 5.95
N TYR A 52 2.06 -11.91 7.03
CA TYR A 52 2.37 -13.05 7.89
C TYR A 52 1.06 -13.62 8.49
N PRO A 53 0.92 -14.95 8.64
CA PRO A 53 -0.29 -15.55 9.20
C PRO A 53 -0.34 -15.34 10.72
N LEU A 54 -0.92 -14.22 11.16
CA LEU A 54 -1.22 -13.92 12.56
C LEU A 54 -2.72 -14.08 12.84
N ASP A 55 -3.06 -14.37 14.09
CA ASP A 55 -4.43 -14.39 14.59
C ASP A 55 -4.54 -13.51 15.84
N PRO A 56 -5.25 -12.36 15.76
CA PRO A 56 -5.89 -11.80 14.56
C PRO A 56 -4.87 -11.29 13.52
N ALA A 57 -5.33 -11.11 12.27
CA ALA A 57 -4.51 -10.51 11.22
C ALA A 57 -4.09 -9.07 11.57
N LEU A 58 -3.02 -8.58 10.94
CA LEU A 58 -2.56 -7.20 11.15
C LEU A 58 -3.63 -6.20 10.69
N ALA A 59 -3.89 -5.19 11.52
CA ALA A 59 -4.69 -4.04 11.13
C ALA A 59 -3.84 -3.06 10.32
N VAL A 60 -4.42 -2.50 9.27
CA VAL A 60 -3.76 -1.53 8.38
C VAL A 60 -4.77 -0.44 8.03
N ASP A 61 -4.38 0.80 8.29
CA ASP A 61 -5.07 2.00 7.85
C ASP A 61 -4.45 2.51 6.55
N VAL A 62 -5.30 2.98 5.64
CA VAL A 62 -4.88 3.51 4.35
C VAL A 62 -5.64 4.80 4.07
N GLY A 63 -4.89 5.90 3.99
CA GLY A 63 -5.34 7.22 3.56
C GLY A 63 -4.75 7.61 2.20
N SER A 64 -5.32 8.66 1.61
CA SER A 64 -4.90 9.23 0.33
C SER A 64 -5.17 10.73 0.32
N GLY A 65 -4.26 11.52 -0.25
CA GLY A 65 -4.38 12.97 -0.37
C GLY A 65 -3.41 13.51 -1.42
N GLU A 66 -3.47 14.81 -1.68
CA GLU A 66 -2.59 15.46 -2.66
C GLU A 66 -1.14 15.54 -2.16
N ASP A 67 -0.96 15.52 -0.85
CA ASP A 67 0.34 15.42 -0.19
C ASP A 67 0.35 14.40 0.95
N TRP A 68 1.53 14.18 1.53
CA TRP A 68 1.70 13.20 2.61
C TRP A 68 0.94 13.60 3.88
N ASN A 69 0.83 14.89 4.19
CA ASN A 69 0.13 15.36 5.38
C ASN A 69 -1.38 15.08 5.29
N GLU A 70 -1.98 15.28 4.11
CA GLU A 70 -3.36 14.90 3.84
C GLU A 70 -3.57 13.38 3.87
N ALA A 71 -2.67 12.60 3.27
CA ALA A 71 -2.78 11.15 3.23
C ALA A 71 -2.65 10.46 4.62
N LYS A 72 -2.07 11.17 5.59
CA LYS A 72 -1.89 10.74 6.99
C LYS A 72 -3.11 10.99 7.87
N SER A 73 -4.00 11.88 7.45
CA SER A 73 -5.09 12.42 8.28
C SER A 73 -6.38 11.60 8.19
#